data_AF-A0A960ULB6-F1
#
_entry.id   AF-A0A960ULB6-F1
#
_cell.length_a   1.000
_cell.length_b   1.000
_cell.length_c   1.000
_cell.angle_alpha   90.00
_cell.angle_beta   90.00
_cell.angle_gamma   90.00
#
_symmetry.space_group_name_H-M   'P 1'
#
loop_
_entity.id
_entity.type
_entity.pdbx_description
1 polymer ?
#
loop_
_entity_poly.entity_id
_entity_poly.type
_entity_poly.pdbx_seq_one_letter_code
_entity_poly.pdbx_strand_id
1 'polypeptide(L)'
;MLFNSAIFVLLFIAVYSVYWFLPIRGKHYLIIVASLLFYSWYSVPFLILFLALIIVNYLVSLALLKKKSALLLSLTVGLDLAVLGFFKYFYLLAHTIGWALGIPYMEHLRANWEADYDIVIILPIAISFYTFQIIAYVVDTYRGVISEPLAPRRFFVFILFFPQFVAGPILRSEDFIPQIDSPTIDQDRMRRGILLLIQGTIKKVLIADNLGKFT
;
A
#
# COMPACT_ATOMS: atom_id res chain seq x y z
N MET A 1 5.98 8.74 7.11
CA MET A 1 7.20 9.47 6.70
C MET A 1 7.12 9.76 5.21
N LEU A 2 7.55 10.93 4.73
CA LEU A 2 7.64 11.20 3.28
C LEU A 2 8.88 10.54 2.68
N PHE A 3 8.81 10.05 1.43
CA PHE A 3 9.93 9.37 0.77
C PHE A 3 11.17 10.26 0.60
N ASN A 4 10.98 11.56 0.36
CA ASN A 4 12.07 12.53 0.24
C ASN A 4 12.59 13.04 1.61
N SER A 5 12.09 12.52 2.73
CA SER A 5 12.53 12.96 4.06
C SER A 5 13.84 12.30 4.48
N ALA A 6 14.67 13.04 5.22
CA ALA A 6 15.90 12.50 5.82
C ALA A 6 15.61 11.29 6.73
N ILE A 7 14.49 11.33 7.46
CA ILE A 7 14.06 10.23 8.34
C ILE A 7 13.83 8.95 7.55
N PHE A 8 13.19 9.03 6.38
CA PHE A 8 13.00 7.87 5.50
C PHE A 8 14.35 7.30 5.01
N VAL A 9 15.26 8.17 4.58
CA VAL A 9 16.60 7.75 4.11
C VAL A 9 17.38 7.07 5.22
N LEU A 10 17.35 7.61 6.45
CA LEU A 10 18.00 7.00 7.61
C LEU A 10 17.39 5.62 7.94
N LEU A 11 16.06 5.52 7.96
CA LEU A 11 15.38 4.23 8.15
C LEU A 11 15.78 3.24 7.06
N PHE A 12 15.77 3.65 5.79
CA PHE A 12 16.13 2.81 4.66
C PHE A 12 17.57 2.31 4.75
N ILE A 13 18.54 3.19 5.03
CA ILE A 13 19.95 2.83 5.17
C ILE A 13 20.12 1.87 6.36
N ALA A 14 19.52 2.18 7.51
CA ALA A 14 19.63 1.32 8.69
C ALA A 14 19.07 -0.09 8.42
N VAL A 15 17.87 -0.17 7.82
CA VAL A 15 17.24 -1.44 7.46
C VAL A 15 18.08 -2.18 6.42
N TYR A 16 18.54 -1.51 5.38
CA TYR A 16 19.37 -2.10 4.33
C TYR A 16 20.69 -2.64 4.89
N SER A 17 21.37 -1.89 5.76
CA SER A 17 22.61 -2.32 6.41
C SER A 17 22.39 -3.57 7.25
N VAL A 18 21.36 -3.60 8.11
CA VAL A 18 21.06 -4.76 8.96
C VAL A 18 20.58 -5.97 8.14
N TYR A 19 19.84 -5.73 7.05
CA TYR A 19 19.26 -6.77 6.21
C TYR A 19 20.29 -7.79 5.72
N TRP A 20 21.49 -7.35 5.34
CA TRP A 20 22.51 -8.23 4.78
C TRP A 20 23.22 -9.10 5.83
N PHE A 21 23.13 -8.77 7.11
CA PHE A 21 23.70 -9.56 8.20
C PHE A 21 22.76 -10.64 8.75
N LEU A 22 21.49 -10.66 8.32
CA LEU A 22 20.49 -11.58 8.85
C LEU A 22 20.29 -12.83 7.97
N PRO A 23 19.93 -13.98 8.56
CA PRO A 23 19.45 -15.13 7.79
C PRO A 23 18.10 -14.81 7.13
N ILE A 24 17.67 -15.63 6.17
CA ILE A 24 16.48 -15.34 5.35
C ILE A 24 15.20 -15.08 6.16
N ARG A 25 14.99 -15.82 7.25
CA ARG A 25 13.85 -15.58 8.16
C ARG A 25 13.97 -14.24 8.88
N GLY A 26 15.17 -13.88 9.34
CA GLY A 26 15.45 -12.60 9.98
C GLY A 26 15.23 -11.42 9.03
N LYS A 27 15.60 -11.57 7.75
CA LYS A 27 15.32 -10.60 6.68
C LYS A 27 13.82 -10.31 6.54
N HIS A 28 12.98 -11.34 6.56
CA HIS A 28 11.52 -11.19 6.48
C HIS A 28 10.97 -10.39 7.66
N TYR A 29 11.35 -10.75 8.89
CA TYR A 29 10.89 -10.03 10.09
C TYR A 29 11.41 -8.59 10.14
N LEU A 30 12.66 -8.36 9.74
CA LEU A 30 13.22 -7.01 9.67
C LEU A 30 12.39 -6.12 8.72
N ILE A 31 12.07 -6.63 7.52
CA ILE A 31 11.21 -5.89 6.57
C ILE A 31 9.84 -5.64 7.20
N ILE A 32 9.20 -6.65 7.78
CA ILE A 32 7.87 -6.48 8.39
C ILE A 32 7.91 -5.42 9.48
N VAL A 33 8.86 -5.47 10.41
CA VAL A 33 8.97 -4.50 11.50
C VAL A 33 9.26 -3.10 10.98
N ALA A 34 10.21 -2.95 10.05
CA ALA A 34 10.51 -1.68 9.42
C ALA A 34 9.29 -1.08 8.72
N SER A 35 8.53 -1.92 8.03
CA SER A 35 7.30 -1.54 7.38
C SER A 35 6.23 -1.09 8.37
N LEU A 36 5.99 -1.86 9.44
CA LEU A 36 5.03 -1.48 10.48
C LEU A 36 5.39 -0.12 11.10
N LEU A 37 6.67 0.13 11.36
CA LEU A 37 7.16 1.43 11.85
C LEU A 37 6.93 2.55 10.83
N PHE A 38 7.18 2.29 9.55
CA PHE A 38 6.95 3.25 8.49
C PHE A 38 5.46 3.65 8.38
N TYR A 39 4.56 2.67 8.50
CA TYR A 39 3.12 2.88 8.45
C TYR A 39 2.57 3.56 9.70
N SER A 40 2.99 3.11 10.88
CA SER A 40 2.53 3.69 12.15
C SER A 40 2.94 5.15 12.30
N TRP A 41 4.05 5.55 11.66
CA TRP A 41 4.47 6.96 11.60
C TRP A 41 3.43 7.87 10.95
N TYR A 42 2.64 7.38 10.00
CA TYR A 42 1.54 8.16 9.43
C TYR A 42 0.34 8.18 10.37
N SER A 43 -0.15 7.00 10.77
CA SER A 43 -1.29 6.88 11.68
C SER A 43 -1.44 5.42 12.14
N VAL A 44 -1.47 5.22 13.46
CA VAL A 44 -1.68 3.89 14.06
C VAL A 44 -3.08 3.33 13.74
N PRO A 45 -4.19 4.09 13.85
CA PRO A 45 -5.50 3.60 13.46
C PRO A 45 -5.57 3.08 12.01
N PHE A 46 -4.93 3.78 11.06
CA PHE A 46 -4.92 3.33 9.67
C PHE A 46 -4.01 2.13 9.43
N LEU A 47 -2.94 1.97 10.21
CA LEU A 47 -2.18 0.73 10.22
C LEU A 47 -3.05 -0.46 10.68
N ILE A 48 -3.88 -0.27 11.72
CA ILE A 48 -4.79 -1.33 12.20
C ILE A 48 -5.78 -1.71 11.11
N LEU A 49 -6.40 -0.73 10.44
CA LEU A 49 -7.28 -0.98 9.29
C LEU A 49 -6.55 -1.75 8.19
N PHE A 50 -5.33 -1.33 7.85
CA PHE A 50 -4.54 -1.98 6.81
C PHE A 50 -4.22 -3.43 7.17
N LEU A 51 -3.80 -3.70 8.42
CA LEU A 51 -3.54 -5.05 8.90
C LEU A 51 -4.81 -5.91 8.91
N ALA A 52 -5.97 -5.34 9.26
CA ALA A 52 -7.24 -6.05 9.19
C ALA A 52 -7.56 -6.49 7.75
N LEU A 53 -7.40 -5.60 6.76
CA LEU A 53 -7.57 -5.95 5.35
C LEU A 53 -6.60 -7.04 4.89
N ILE A 54 -5.32 -6.94 5.28
CA ILE A 54 -4.30 -7.96 4.99
C ILE A 54 -4.72 -9.32 5.54
N ILE A 55 -5.13 -9.37 6.81
CA ILE A 55 -5.50 -10.63 7.48
C ILE A 55 -6.74 -11.25 6.83
N VAL A 56 -7.79 -10.46 6.59
CA VAL A 56 -9.01 -10.95 5.93
C VAL A 56 -8.68 -11.54 4.56
N ASN A 57 -7.94 -10.81 3.74
CA ASN A 57 -7.58 -11.27 2.40
C ASN A 57 -6.65 -12.48 2.41
N TYR A 58 -5.72 -12.56 3.37
CA TYR A 58 -4.90 -13.74 3.57
C TYR A 58 -5.75 -14.98 3.87
N LEU A 59 -6.67 -14.88 4.85
CA LEU A 59 -7.55 -15.99 5.23
C LEU A 59 -8.47 -16.43 4.08
N VAL A 60 -9.04 -15.46 3.34
CA VAL A 60 -9.84 -15.75 2.14
C VAL A 60 -8.99 -16.44 1.09
N SER A 61 -7.76 -15.99 0.84
CA SER A 61 -6.88 -16.62 -0.15
C SER A 61 -6.61 -18.10 0.20
N LEU A 62 -6.38 -18.40 1.48
CA LEU A 62 -6.21 -19.78 1.96
C LEU A 62 -7.48 -20.62 1.76
N ALA A 63 -8.66 -20.03 1.94
CA ALA A 63 -9.94 -20.70 1.69
C ALA A 63 -10.15 -20.97 0.19
N LEU A 64 -9.81 -20.00 -0.67
CA LEU A 64 -9.93 -20.11 -2.13
C LEU A 64 -8.98 -21.16 -2.71
N LEU A 65 -7.80 -21.34 -2.13
CA LEU A 65 -6.88 -22.42 -2.50
C LEU A 65 -7.47 -23.81 -2.23
N LYS A 66 -8.26 -23.97 -1.15
CA LYS A 66 -8.94 -25.24 -0.84
C LYS A 66 -10.15 -25.47 -1.72
N LYS A 67 -10.94 -24.42 -1.98
CA LYS A 67 -12.15 -24.48 -2.79
C LYS A 67 -12.38 -23.14 -3.48
N LYS A 68 -12.28 -23.13 -4.81
CA LYS A 68 -12.61 -21.95 -5.61
C LYS A 68 -14.07 -21.56 -5.38
N SER A 69 -14.30 -20.30 -4.99
CA SER A 69 -15.63 -19.75 -4.76
C SER A 69 -15.70 -18.34 -5.29
N ALA A 70 -16.50 -18.14 -6.35
CA ALA A 70 -16.73 -16.82 -6.93
C ALA A 70 -17.41 -15.89 -5.93
N LEU A 71 -18.32 -16.41 -5.08
CA LEU A 71 -18.98 -15.63 -4.05
C LEU A 71 -17.99 -15.09 -3.02
N LEU A 72 -17.09 -15.93 -2.50
CA LEU A 72 -16.07 -15.49 -1.53
C LEU A 72 -15.12 -14.46 -2.15
N LEU A 73 -14.71 -14.67 -3.39
CA LEU A 73 -13.92 -13.69 -4.13
C LEU A 73 -14.66 -12.35 -4.24
N SER A 74 -15.89 -12.36 -4.77
CA SER A 74 -16.68 -11.14 -4.98
C SER A 74 -16.97 -10.39 -3.69
N LEU A 75 -17.27 -11.10 -2.59
CA LEU A 75 -17.47 -10.46 -1.28
C LEU A 75 -16.19 -9.80 -0.77
N THR A 76 -15.04 -10.46 -0.94
CA THR A 76 -13.76 -9.94 -0.45
C THR A 76 -13.30 -8.73 -1.27
N VAL A 77 -13.36 -8.83 -2.61
CA VAL A 77 -13.07 -7.70 -3.50
C VAL A 77 -14.08 -6.56 -3.26
N GLY A 78 -15.34 -6.88 -3.03
CA GLY A 78 -16.38 -5.91 -2.68
C GLY A 78 -16.07 -5.17 -1.38
N LEU A 79 -15.60 -5.87 -0.35
CA LEU A 79 -15.17 -5.27 0.91
C LEU A 79 -13.96 -4.34 0.73
N ASP A 80 -12.93 -4.80 -0.01
CA ASP A 80 -11.73 -4.01 -0.29
C ASP A 80 -12.06 -2.72 -1.06
N LEU A 81 -12.92 -2.83 -2.09
CA LEU A 81 -13.39 -1.69 -2.88
C LEU A 81 -14.33 -0.78 -2.08
N ALA A 82 -15.14 -1.32 -1.17
CA ALA A 82 -16.00 -0.51 -0.30
C ALA A 82 -15.16 0.34 0.66
N VAL A 83 -14.10 -0.23 1.26
CA VAL A 83 -13.18 0.53 2.13
C VAL A 83 -12.45 1.61 1.32
N LEU A 84 -11.95 1.29 0.12
CA LEU A 84 -11.36 2.27 -0.77
C LEU A 84 -12.36 3.37 -1.18
N GLY A 85 -13.59 2.97 -1.52
CA GLY A 85 -14.71 3.82 -1.88
C GLY A 85 -15.02 4.83 -0.78
N PHE A 86 -15.16 4.33 0.46
CA PHE A 86 -15.44 5.15 1.64
C PHE A 86 -14.35 6.19 1.89
N PHE A 87 -13.08 5.79 1.93
CA PHE A 87 -12.03 6.76 2.29
C PHE A 87 -11.66 7.71 1.15
N LYS A 88 -11.69 7.26 -0.11
CA LYS A 88 -11.19 8.03 -1.24
C LYS A 88 -12.27 8.77 -2.01
N TYR A 89 -13.44 8.16 -2.15
CA TYR A 89 -14.47 8.63 -3.08
C TYR A 89 -15.75 9.11 -2.38
N PHE A 90 -15.88 8.95 -1.05
CA PHE A 90 -17.10 9.32 -0.32
C PHE A 90 -17.53 10.77 -0.56
N TYR A 91 -16.63 11.74 -0.36
CA TYR A 91 -16.98 13.15 -0.58
C TYR A 91 -17.23 13.48 -2.05
N LEU A 92 -16.52 12.82 -2.98
CA LEU A 92 -16.75 12.99 -4.41
C LEU A 92 -18.14 12.48 -4.81
N LEU A 93 -18.51 11.28 -4.35
CA LEU A 93 -19.82 10.68 -4.61
C LEU A 93 -20.93 11.50 -3.99
N ALA A 94 -20.77 11.95 -2.75
CA ALA A 94 -21.72 12.84 -2.08
C ALA A 94 -21.92 14.14 -2.88
N HIS A 95 -20.82 14.74 -3.34
CA HIS A 95 -20.86 15.94 -4.16
C HIS A 95 -21.62 15.71 -5.48
N THR A 96 -21.28 14.66 -6.24
CA THR A 96 -21.94 14.35 -7.52
C THR A 96 -23.43 14.05 -7.35
N ILE A 97 -23.81 13.31 -6.30
CA ILE A 97 -25.22 13.00 -6.02
C ILE A 97 -25.97 14.26 -5.59
N GLY A 98 -25.37 15.07 -4.71
CA GLY A 98 -25.94 16.34 -4.25
C GLY A 98 -26.19 17.30 -5.41
N TRP A 99 -25.21 17.45 -6.30
CA TRP A 99 -25.34 18.25 -7.51
C TRP A 99 -26.45 17.71 -8.44
N ALA A 100 -26.47 16.40 -8.71
CA ALA A 100 -27.43 15.79 -9.62
C ALA A 100 -28.88 15.85 -9.11
N LEU A 101 -29.08 15.79 -7.79
CA LEU A 101 -30.40 15.83 -7.16
C LEU A 101 -30.79 17.24 -6.68
N GLY A 102 -29.92 18.24 -6.84
CA GLY A 102 -30.16 19.60 -6.34
C GLY A 102 -30.27 19.68 -4.83
N ILE A 103 -29.45 18.91 -4.08
CA ILE A 103 -29.40 18.88 -2.62
C ILE A 103 -28.12 19.60 -2.15
N PRO A 104 -28.17 20.91 -1.81
CA PRO A 104 -26.97 21.70 -1.51
C PRO A 104 -26.18 21.18 -0.31
N TYR A 105 -26.88 20.56 0.65
CA TYR A 105 -26.23 19.96 1.82
C TYR A 105 -25.29 18.81 1.45
N MET A 106 -25.69 17.96 0.50
CA MET A 106 -24.85 16.85 0.03
C MET A 106 -23.74 17.34 -0.89
N GLU A 107 -23.99 18.38 -1.67
CA GLU A 107 -22.99 18.97 -2.56
C GLU A 107 -21.76 19.48 -1.80
N HIS A 108 -21.98 20.08 -0.62
CA HIS A 108 -20.94 20.61 0.26
C HIS A 108 -20.74 19.75 1.51
N LEU A 109 -21.04 18.45 1.46
CA LEU A 109 -21.09 17.56 2.63
C LEU A 109 -19.83 17.63 3.50
N ARG A 110 -18.64 17.73 2.89
CA ARG A 110 -17.38 17.88 3.65
C ARG A 110 -17.37 19.13 4.51
N ALA A 111 -17.66 20.29 3.91
CA ALA A 111 -17.67 21.57 4.62
C ALA A 111 -18.79 21.62 5.67
N ASN A 112 -19.96 21.05 5.34
CA ASN A 112 -21.10 21.00 6.25
C ASN A 112 -20.81 20.12 7.47
N TRP A 113 -20.26 18.92 7.28
CA TRP A 113 -19.89 18.06 8.41
C TRP A 113 -18.77 18.62 9.28
N GLU A 114 -17.81 19.31 8.68
CA GLU A 114 -16.75 20.00 9.42
C GLU A 114 -17.31 21.14 10.26
N ALA A 115 -18.24 21.95 9.71
CA ALA A 115 -18.88 23.05 10.43
C ALA A 115 -19.90 22.61 11.48
N ASP A 116 -20.74 21.62 11.16
CA ASP A 116 -21.88 21.20 12.00
C ASP A 116 -21.45 20.23 13.11
N TYR A 117 -20.45 19.37 12.84
CA TYR A 117 -20.12 18.23 13.69
C TYR A 117 -18.62 18.04 13.94
N ASP A 118 -17.74 18.86 13.36
CA ASP A 118 -16.28 18.70 13.40
C ASP A 118 -15.81 17.32 12.89
N ILE A 119 -16.49 16.79 11.87
CA ILE A 119 -16.21 15.47 11.28
C ILE A 119 -15.54 15.61 9.92
N VAL A 120 -14.30 15.13 9.81
CA VAL A 120 -13.56 15.01 8.55
C VAL A 120 -13.07 13.58 8.35
N ILE A 121 -13.46 12.94 7.24
CA ILE A 121 -12.92 11.65 6.84
C ILE A 121 -11.51 11.86 6.30
N ILE A 122 -10.52 11.40 7.05
CA ILE A 122 -9.11 11.50 6.69
C ILE A 122 -8.74 10.31 5.78
N LEU A 123 -8.09 10.60 4.65
CA LEU A 123 -7.64 9.60 3.69
C LEU A 123 -6.40 8.84 4.23
N PRO A 124 -6.42 7.49 4.28
CA PRO A 124 -5.24 6.71 4.59
C PRO A 124 -4.21 6.81 3.46
N ILE A 125 -2.94 6.95 3.83
CA ILE A 125 -1.85 7.06 2.86
C ILE A 125 -1.77 5.81 1.98
N ALA A 126 -1.72 6.04 0.67
CA ALA A 126 -1.62 5.02 -0.38
C ALA A 126 -2.66 3.87 -0.30
N ILE A 127 -3.86 4.15 0.21
CA ILE A 127 -4.99 3.20 0.24
C ILE A 127 -5.25 2.51 -1.08
N SER A 128 -5.22 3.27 -2.19
CA SER A 128 -5.42 2.68 -3.51
C SER A 128 -4.38 1.61 -3.86
N PHE A 129 -3.10 1.85 -3.56
CA PHE A 129 -2.03 0.95 -3.96
C PHE A 129 -2.14 -0.39 -3.25
N TYR A 130 -2.24 -0.39 -1.93
CA TYR A 130 -2.33 -1.65 -1.21
C TYR A 130 -3.66 -2.36 -1.44
N THR A 131 -4.77 -1.63 -1.62
CA THR A 131 -6.06 -2.24 -1.95
C THR A 131 -5.96 -2.99 -3.28
N PHE A 132 -5.43 -2.37 -4.34
CA PHE A 132 -5.30 -3.05 -5.62
C PHE A 132 -4.27 -4.19 -5.60
N GLN A 133 -3.20 -4.06 -4.82
CA GLN A 133 -2.22 -5.13 -4.65
C GLN A 133 -2.82 -6.35 -3.93
N ILE A 134 -3.59 -6.13 -2.87
CA ILE A 134 -4.29 -7.18 -2.14
C ILE A 134 -5.34 -7.86 -3.03
N ILE A 135 -6.16 -7.06 -3.74
CA ILE A 135 -7.15 -7.58 -4.70
C ILE A 135 -6.47 -8.42 -5.78
N ALA A 136 -5.37 -7.92 -6.36
CA ALA A 136 -4.62 -8.65 -7.38
C ALA A 136 -4.18 -10.02 -6.85
N TYR A 137 -3.64 -10.09 -5.64
CA TYR A 137 -3.25 -11.36 -5.02
C TYR A 137 -4.42 -12.34 -4.85
N VAL A 138 -5.56 -11.88 -4.34
CA VAL A 138 -6.74 -12.75 -4.14
C VAL A 138 -7.33 -13.22 -5.47
N VAL A 139 -7.35 -12.35 -6.49
CA VAL A 139 -7.78 -12.70 -7.85
C VAL A 139 -6.82 -13.70 -8.48
N ASP A 140 -5.51 -13.49 -8.36
CA ASP A 140 -4.47 -14.41 -8.86
C ASP A 140 -4.61 -15.79 -8.20
N THR A 141 -4.91 -15.83 -6.90
CA THR A 141 -5.21 -17.06 -6.15
C THR A 141 -6.44 -17.77 -6.72
N TYR A 142 -7.55 -17.05 -6.95
CA TYR A 142 -8.75 -17.62 -7.55
C TYR A 142 -8.52 -18.16 -8.97
N ARG A 143 -7.77 -17.41 -9.79
CA ARG A 143 -7.40 -17.80 -11.15
C ARG A 143 -6.46 -19.01 -11.19
N GLY A 144 -5.78 -19.31 -10.08
CA GLY A 144 -4.82 -20.40 -9.98
C GLY A 144 -3.42 -20.03 -10.47
N VAL A 145 -3.15 -18.73 -10.63
CA VAL A 145 -1.79 -18.20 -10.83
C VAL A 145 -0.96 -18.49 -9.58
N ILE A 146 -1.55 -18.23 -8.41
CA ILE A 146 -1.00 -18.65 -7.12
C ILE A 146 -1.69 -19.96 -6.76
N SER A 147 -0.96 -21.06 -6.89
CA SER A 147 -1.45 -22.42 -6.65
C SER A 147 -1.12 -22.96 -5.25
N GLU A 148 -0.16 -22.34 -4.55
CA GLU A 148 0.31 -22.79 -3.24
C GLU A 148 0.14 -21.70 -2.17
N PRO A 149 -0.18 -22.08 -0.92
CA PRO A 149 -0.30 -21.12 0.17
C PRO A 149 1.06 -20.54 0.54
N LEU A 150 1.16 -19.21 0.52
CA LEU A 150 2.31 -18.51 1.09
C LEU A 150 2.35 -18.70 2.61
N ALA A 151 3.57 -18.84 3.16
CA ALA A 151 3.75 -18.66 4.60
C ALA A 151 3.35 -17.21 4.99
N PRO A 152 2.74 -17.00 6.17
CA PRO A 152 2.26 -15.67 6.57
C PRO A 152 3.32 -14.59 6.42
N ARG A 153 4.56 -14.84 6.90
CA ARG A 153 5.68 -13.91 6.79
C ARG A 153 5.96 -13.44 5.35
N ARG A 154 5.85 -14.32 4.35
CA ARG A 154 6.10 -13.98 2.94
C ARG A 154 4.98 -13.10 2.41
N PHE A 155 3.74 -13.42 2.77
CA PHE A 155 2.57 -12.61 2.42
C PHE A 155 2.66 -11.21 3.04
N PHE A 156 3.00 -11.10 4.32
CA PHE A 156 3.22 -9.82 4.99
C PHE A 156 4.36 -9.02 4.35
N VAL A 157 5.50 -9.64 4.02
CA VAL A 157 6.59 -8.95 3.29
C VAL A 157 6.13 -8.43 1.93
N PHE A 158 5.36 -9.23 1.17
CA PHE A 158 4.84 -8.83 -0.14
C PHE A 158 3.94 -7.60 -0.05
N ILE A 159 2.95 -7.60 0.85
CA ILE A 159 1.97 -6.50 0.94
C ILE A 159 2.52 -5.28 1.67
N LEU A 160 3.31 -5.48 2.75
CA LEU A 160 3.82 -4.40 3.57
C LEU A 160 5.11 -3.79 3.04
N PHE A 161 5.61 -4.14 1.84
CA PHE A 161 6.93 -3.70 1.40
C PHE A 161 7.08 -2.16 1.32
N PHE A 162 7.62 -1.56 2.38
CA PHE A 162 7.65 -0.10 2.56
C PHE A 162 8.45 0.67 1.51
N PRO A 163 9.56 0.14 0.91
CA PRO A 163 10.33 0.90 -0.07
C PRO A 163 9.53 1.32 -1.30
N GLN A 164 8.43 0.64 -1.58
CA GLN A 164 7.57 0.91 -2.72
C GLN A 164 6.40 1.86 -2.42
N PHE A 165 5.99 1.95 -1.15
CA PHE A 165 4.59 2.15 -0.80
C PHE A 165 3.97 3.50 -1.19
N VAL A 166 4.75 4.53 -1.52
CA VAL A 166 4.22 5.88 -1.73
C VAL A 166 3.83 6.17 -3.18
N ALA A 167 4.45 5.51 -4.17
CA ALA A 167 4.16 5.79 -5.60
C ALA A 167 4.72 4.74 -6.59
N GLY A 168 5.18 3.58 -6.14
CA GLY A 168 5.73 2.57 -7.05
C GLY A 168 4.65 1.82 -7.85
N PRO A 169 4.99 1.25 -9.01
CA PRO A 169 4.07 0.44 -9.81
C PRO A 169 3.55 -0.76 -8.99
N ILE A 170 2.25 -1.07 -9.06
CA ILE A 170 1.63 -2.16 -8.27
C ILE A 170 2.43 -3.46 -8.42
N LEU A 171 2.91 -4.03 -7.30
CA LEU A 171 3.67 -5.29 -7.33
C LEU A 171 2.80 -6.44 -7.81
N ARG A 172 3.37 -7.21 -8.74
CA ARG A 172 2.82 -8.51 -9.12
C ARG A 172 3.43 -9.59 -8.23
N SER A 173 2.56 -10.51 -7.85
CA SER A 173 2.87 -11.67 -7.02
C SER A 173 3.97 -12.54 -7.67
N GLU A 174 3.81 -12.83 -8.96
CA GLU A 174 4.74 -13.63 -9.78
C GLU A 174 6.17 -13.08 -9.79
N ASP A 175 6.33 -11.76 -9.86
CA ASP A 175 7.65 -11.12 -9.97
C ASP A 175 8.36 -11.02 -8.62
N PHE A 176 7.63 -10.65 -7.56
CA PHE A 176 8.24 -10.25 -6.29
C PHE A 176 8.42 -11.41 -5.31
N ILE A 177 7.44 -12.31 -5.21
CA ILE A 177 7.46 -13.42 -4.25
C ILE A 177 8.71 -14.29 -4.39
N PRO A 178 9.18 -14.67 -5.60
CA PRO A 178 10.40 -15.47 -5.74
C PRO A 178 11.64 -14.77 -5.19
N GLN A 179 11.70 -13.43 -5.26
CA GLN A 179 12.84 -12.63 -4.80
C GLN A 179 12.92 -12.53 -3.26
N ILE A 180 11.82 -12.80 -2.55
CA ILE A 180 11.75 -12.74 -1.08
C ILE A 180 12.66 -13.78 -0.44
N ASP A 181 12.84 -14.95 -1.06
CA ASP A 181 13.56 -16.09 -0.47
C ASP A 181 15.00 -16.23 -1.00
N SER A 182 15.31 -15.61 -2.13
CA SER A 182 16.63 -15.65 -2.77
C SER A 182 17.12 -14.26 -3.18
N PRO A 183 17.28 -13.32 -2.22
CA PRO A 183 17.76 -11.99 -2.54
C PRO A 183 19.20 -12.04 -3.08
N THR A 184 19.42 -11.44 -4.25
CA THR A 184 20.74 -11.34 -4.89
C THR A 184 21.21 -9.89 -4.89
N ILE A 185 22.51 -9.69 -4.63
CA ILE A 185 23.17 -8.40 -4.88
C ILE A 185 23.87 -8.50 -6.23
N ASP A 186 23.55 -7.55 -7.09
CA ASP A 186 24.26 -7.34 -8.35
C ASP A 186 24.83 -5.92 -8.34
N GLN A 187 26.13 -5.78 -8.63
CA GLN A 187 26.80 -4.48 -8.61
C GLN A 187 26.19 -3.50 -9.62
N ASP A 188 25.79 -4.00 -10.79
CA ASP A 188 25.15 -3.17 -11.82
C ASP A 188 23.76 -2.71 -11.38
N ARG A 189 22.95 -3.60 -10.78
CA ARG A 189 21.67 -3.21 -10.15
C ARG A 189 21.87 -2.17 -9.05
N MET A 190 22.89 -2.31 -8.21
CA MET A 190 23.19 -1.34 -7.15
C MET A 190 23.52 0.04 -7.74
N ARG A 191 24.43 0.09 -8.72
CA ARG A 191 24.81 1.33 -9.40
C ARG A 191 23.60 1.99 -10.07
N ARG A 192 22.78 1.21 -10.78
CA ARG A 192 21.53 1.72 -11.38
C ARG A 192 20.55 2.25 -10.33
N GLY A 193 20.38 1.55 -9.21
CA GLY A 193 19.52 1.97 -8.11
C GLY A 193 19.95 3.32 -7.51
N ILE A 194 21.25 3.49 -7.25
CA ILE A 194 21.81 4.76 -6.75
C ILE A 194 21.59 5.89 -7.76
N LEU A 195 21.85 5.63 -9.05
CA LEU A 195 21.61 6.62 -10.11
C LEU A 195 20.13 7.02 -10.20
N LEU A 196 19.21 6.06 -10.09
CA LEU A 196 17.77 6.31 -10.08
C LEU A 196 17.35 7.17 -8.87
N LEU A 197 17.90 6.90 -7.69
CA LEU A 197 17.64 7.70 -6.49
C LEU A 197 18.13 9.14 -6.67
N ILE A 198 19.36 9.33 -7.15
CA ILE A 198 19.93 10.67 -7.39
C ILE A 198 19.10 11.43 -8.44
N GLN A 199 18.82 10.80 -9.59
CA GLN A 199 18.04 11.42 -10.66
C GLN A 199 16.62 11.73 -10.20
N GLY A 200 15.98 10.83 -9.44
CA GLY A 200 14.66 11.03 -8.86
C GLY A 200 14.62 12.23 -7.90
N THR A 201 15.60 12.33 -6.99
CA THR A 201 15.72 13.45 -6.05
C THR A 201 15.95 14.78 -6.78
N ILE A 202 16.83 14.82 -7.79
CA ILE A 202 17.06 16.02 -8.60
C ILE A 202 15.76 16.46 -9.29
N LYS A 203 15.09 15.55 -9.98
CA LYS A 203 13.83 15.84 -10.68
C LYS A 203 12.75 16.32 -9.72
N LYS A 204 12.65 15.70 -8.53
CA LYS A 204 11.63 16.06 -7.54
C LYS A 204 11.92 17.42 -6.90
N VAL A 205 13.09 17.59 -6.31
CA VAL A 205 13.41 18.76 -5.48
C VAL A 205 13.76 19.99 -6.32
N LEU A 206 14.53 19.83 -7.40
CA LEU A 206 14.99 20.99 -8.19
C LEU A 206 13.99 21.42 -9.26
N ILE A 207 13.26 20.48 -9.86
CA ILE A 207 12.35 20.78 -10.97
C ILE A 207 10.90 20.79 -10.48
N ALA A 208 10.36 19.66 -10.05
CA ALA A 208 8.93 19.50 -9.78
C ALA A 208 8.45 20.38 -8.62
N ASP A 209 9.18 20.42 -7.50
CA ASP A 209 8.77 21.20 -6.33
C ASP A 209 8.91 22.72 -6.56
N ASN A 210 9.74 23.15 -7.51
CA ASN A 210 9.82 24.56 -7.90
C ASN A 210 8.72 24.92 -8.92
N LEU A 211 8.44 24.07 -9.91
CA LEU A 211 7.33 24.26 -10.84
C LEU A 211 5.99 24.25 -10.10
N GLY A 212 5.81 23.36 -9.12
CA GLY A 212 4.60 23.27 -8.31
C GLY A 212 4.32 24.48 -7.42
N LYS A 213 5.24 25.46 -7.31
CA LYS A 213 4.95 26.75 -6.67
C LYS A 213 4.22 27.72 -7.61
N PHE A 214 4.23 27.47 -8.91
CA PHE A 214 3.62 28.33 -9.94
C PHE A 214 2.27 27.81 -10.45
N THR A 215 1.84 26.62 -10.01
CA THR A 215 0.55 25.98 -10.31
C THR A 215 -0.20 25.70 -9.03
#